data_AF-A0A7W1F2S8-F1
#
_entry.id   AF-A0A7W1F2S8-F1
#
_cell.length_a   1.000
_cell.length_b   1.000
_cell.length_c   1.000
_cell.angle_alpha   90.00
_cell.angle_beta   90.00
_cell.angle_gamma   90.00
#
_symmetry.space_group_name_H-M   'P 1'
#
loop_
_entity.id
_entity.type
_entity.pdbx_description
1 polymer ?
#
loop_
_entity_poly.entity_id
_entity_poly.type
_entity_poly.pdbx_seq_one_letter_code
_entity_poly.pdbx_strand_id
1 'polypeptide(L)' 'LGHEDEPFSYLLASRDGARSGGWRVVAPAQRVRHEMIFSACGASGIERRTVSKRDAERWTTAKRLEWGDLLDEHPED' A
#
# COMPACT_ATOMS: atom_id res chain seq x y z
N LEU A 1 -10.39 9.21 -27.52
CA LEU A 1 -8.95 9.35 -27.26
C LEU A 1 -8.37 7.94 -27.28
N GLY A 2 -7.47 7.65 -28.22
CA GLY A 2 -6.74 6.39 -28.24
C GLY A 2 -5.54 6.50 -27.31
N HIS A 3 -5.34 5.51 -26.45
CA HIS A 3 -4.10 5.38 -25.70
C HIS A 3 -3.06 4.74 -26.64
N GLU A 4 -1.93 5.39 -26.85
CA GLU A 4 -0.79 4.81 -27.58
C GLU A 4 0.01 3.93 -26.61
N ASP A 5 0.24 2.67 -26.99
CA ASP A 5 1.15 1.77 -26.27
C ASP A 5 2.60 2.14 -26.63
N GLU A 6 3.24 2.91 -25.76
CA GLU A 6 4.66 3.23 -25.86
C GLU A 6 5.48 2.17 -25.09
N PRO A 7 6.50 1.53 -25.70
CA PRO A 7 7.32 0.56 -25.00
C PRO A 7 8.26 1.27 -24.02
N PHE A 8 8.09 1.00 -22.72
CA PHE A 8 8.97 1.52 -21.66
C PHE A 8 10.01 0.48 -21.23
N SER A 9 11.24 0.94 -20.95
CA SER A 9 12.27 0.17 -20.24
C SER A 9 12.73 0.97 -19.02
N TYR A 10 12.83 0.33 -17.85
CA TYR A 10 13.23 1.00 -16.61
C TYR A 10 14.29 0.20 -15.86
N LEU A 11 15.11 0.92 -15.09
CA LEU A 11 16.06 0.35 -14.13
C LEU A 11 15.84 1.02 -12.78
N LEU A 12 15.68 0.20 -11.75
CA LEU A 12 15.57 0.64 -10.35
C LEU A 12 16.79 0.13 -9.60
N ALA A 13 17.54 1.04 -8.98
CA ALA A 13 18.71 0.71 -8.18
C ALA A 13 18.64 1.42 -6.83
N SER A 14 19.03 0.73 -5.77
CA SER A 14 19.14 1.27 -4.42
C SER A 14 20.47 0.86 -3.82
N ARG A 15 21.02 1.72 -2.95
CA ARG A 15 22.26 1.42 -2.21
C ARG A 15 22.04 0.30 -1.19
N ASP A 16 20.88 0.36 -0.54
CA ASP A 16 20.45 -0.60 0.47
C ASP A 16 19.24 -1.40 -0.05
N GLY A 17 19.06 -2.62 0.46
CA GLY A 17 17.90 -3.43 0.13
C GLY A 17 16.59 -2.73 0.54
N ALA A 18 15.51 -2.98 -0.20
CA ALA A 18 14.20 -2.48 0.19
C ALA A 18 13.79 -3.11 1.53
N ARG A 19 13.24 -2.31 2.44
CA ARG A 19 12.66 -2.82 3.69
C ARG A 19 11.62 -3.89 3.35
N SER A 20 11.87 -5.11 3.82
CA SER A 20 11.04 -6.29 3.61
C SER A 20 9.98 -6.40 4.72
N GLY A 21 8.85 -7.05 4.39
CA GLY A 21 7.71 -7.23 5.29
C GLY A 21 6.70 -6.08 5.21
N GLY A 22 5.45 -6.37 5.55
CA GLY A 22 4.35 -5.42 5.42
C GLY A 22 3.79 -5.34 4.01
N TRP A 23 2.83 -4.44 3.85
CA TRP A 23 2.09 -4.22 2.61
C TRP A 23 2.40 -2.84 2.05
N ARG A 24 3.12 -2.78 0.93
CA ARG A 24 3.51 -1.51 0.32
C ARG A 24 2.31 -0.86 -0.37
N VAL A 25 1.91 0.32 0.07
CA VAL A 25 0.80 1.07 -0.53
C VAL A 25 1.13 1.39 -1.99
N VAL A 26 0.27 0.98 -2.93
CA VAL A 26 0.46 1.22 -4.38
C VAL A 26 -0.55 2.21 -4.97
N ALA A 27 -1.51 2.67 -4.16
CA ALA A 27 -2.47 3.70 -4.53
C ALA A 27 -2.97 4.45 -3.29
N PRO A 28 -3.42 5.71 -3.41
CA PRO A 28 -4.05 6.43 -2.31
C PRO A 28 -5.22 5.66 -1.70
N ALA A 29 -5.34 5.70 -0.37
CA ALA A 29 -6.39 4.99 0.34
C ALA A 29 -7.79 5.54 0.03
N GLN A 30 -8.75 4.65 -0.19
CA GLN A 30 -10.16 5.02 -0.22
C GLN A 30 -10.69 5.14 1.22
N ARG A 31 -11.18 6.32 1.59
CA ARG A 31 -11.78 6.58 2.92
C ARG A 31 -13.29 6.28 2.88
N VAL A 32 -13.71 5.33 3.68
CA VAL A 32 -15.12 4.98 3.95
C VAL A 32 -15.39 5.26 5.44
N ARG A 33 -16.61 5.65 5.84
CA ARG A 33 -16.91 6.24 7.17
C ARG A 33 -16.09 5.72 8.36
N HIS A 34 -15.95 4.40 8.50
CA HIS A 34 -15.21 3.76 9.60
C HIS A 34 -14.08 2.86 9.12
N GLU A 35 -13.64 2.99 7.86
CA GLU A 35 -12.67 2.11 7.22
C GLU A 35 -11.77 2.90 6.25
N MET A 36 -10.50 2.52 6.19
CA MET A 36 -9.58 2.95 5.14
C MET A 36 -9.18 1.72 4.35
N ILE A 37 -9.35 1.80 3.04
CA ILE A 37 -9.10 0.69 2.15
C ILE A 37 -7.89 1.04 1.29
N PHE A 38 -6.86 0.20 1.37
CA PHE A 38 -5.62 0.33 0.64
C PHE A 38 -5.55 -0.73 -0.46
N SER A 39 -5.04 -0.34 -1.62
CA SER A 39 -4.42 -1.28 -2.56
C SER A 39 -2.96 -1.35 -2.20
N ALA A 40 -2.48 -2.53 -1.82
CA ALA A 40 -1.12 -2.69 -1.29
C ALA A 40 -0.47 -3.98 -1.79
N CYS A 41 0.83 -3.93 -2.05
CA CYS A 41 1.63 -5.04 -2.53
C CYS A 41 2.33 -5.76 -1.37
N GLY A 42 2.05 -7.05 -1.20
CA GLY A 42 2.69 -7.94 -0.24
C GLY A 42 3.40 -9.11 -0.94
N ALA A 43 3.74 -10.15 -0.17
CA ALA A 43 4.51 -11.28 -0.67
C ALA A 43 3.84 -12.03 -1.84
N SER A 44 2.51 -12.06 -1.86
CA SER A 44 1.71 -12.76 -2.88
C SER A 44 1.25 -11.86 -4.04
N GLY A 45 1.59 -10.57 -4.01
CA GLY A 45 1.16 -9.58 -5.00
C GLY A 45 0.30 -8.46 -4.42
N ILE A 46 -0.46 -7.79 -5.30
CA ILE A 46 -1.31 -6.66 -4.93
C ILE A 46 -2.65 -7.16 -4.39
N GLU A 47 -2.99 -6.73 -3.18
CA GLU A 47 -4.22 -7.08 -2.49
C GLU A 47 -4.91 -5.85 -1.88
N ARG A 48 -6.19 -6.03 -1.54
CA ARG A 48 -6.98 -5.04 -0.82
C ARG A 48 -6.80 -5.25 0.68
N ARG A 49 -6.29 -4.24 1.39
CA ARG A 49 -6.16 -4.25 2.86
C ARG A 49 -7.06 -3.19 3.49
N THR A 50 -7.73 -3.54 4.58
CA THR A 50 -8.69 -2.64 5.25
C THR A 50 -8.23 -2.36 6.67
N VAL A 51 -8.17 -1.09 7.04
CA VAL A 51 -7.95 -0.65 8.42
C VAL A 51 -9.25 -0.07 8.96
N SER A 52 -9.79 -0.66 10.02
CA SER A 52 -11.00 -0.18 10.68
C SER A 52 -10.69 0.91 11.71
N LYS A 53 -11.59 1.89 11.85
CA LYS A 53 -11.52 2.92 12.90
C LYS A 53 -11.60 2.34 14.31
N ARG A 54 -12.09 1.10 14.46
CA ARG A 54 -12.13 0.38 15.74
C ARG A 54 -10.73 0.04 16.26
N ASP A 55 -9.77 -0.12 15.36
CA ASP A 55 -8.36 -0.29 15.71
C ASP A 55 -7.70 1.08 15.77
N ALA A 56 -7.78 1.74 16.94
CA ALA A 56 -7.36 3.13 17.10
C ALA A 56 -5.86 3.34 16.82
N GLU A 57 -5.03 2.34 17.13
CA GLU A 57 -3.58 2.39 16.91
C GLU A 57 -3.26 2.34 15.42
N ARG A 58 -3.71 1.29 14.71
CA ARG A 58 -3.48 1.17 13.26
C ARG A 58 -4.18 2.28 12.49
N TRP A 59 -5.37 2.72 12.92
CA TRP A 59 -6.09 3.83 12.28
C TRP A 59 -5.30 5.14 12.32
N THR A 60 -4.61 5.42 13.42
CA THR A 60 -3.83 6.66 13.56
C THR A 60 -2.63 6.68 12.62
N THR A 61 -1.92 5.54 12.51
CA THR A 61 -0.80 5.36 11.58
C THR A 61 -1.28 5.36 10.12
N ALA A 62 -2.33 4.58 9.81
CA ALA A 62 -2.86 4.41 8.46
C ALA A 62 -3.30 5.73 7.81
N LYS A 63 -3.80 6.70 8.60
CA LYS A 63 -4.20 8.02 8.09
C LYS A 63 -3.06 8.81 7.47
N ARG A 64 -1.82 8.49 7.83
CA ARG A 64 -0.59 9.18 7.42
C ARG A 64 0.14 8.48 6.29
N LEU A 65 -0.29 7.27 5.90
CA LEU A 65 0.37 6.51 4.85
C LEU A 65 0.11 7.13 3.48
N GLU A 66 1.17 7.25 2.70
CA GLU A 66 1.19 7.70 1.32
C GLU A 66 1.70 6.59 0.38
N TRP A 67 1.83 6.91 -0.90
CA TRP A 67 2.31 5.97 -1.90
C TRP A 67 3.73 5.50 -1.56
N GLY A 68 3.94 4.19 -1.51
CA GLY A 68 5.24 3.59 -1.23
C GLY A 68 5.50 3.32 0.26
N ASP A 69 4.68 3.86 1.16
CA ASP A 69 4.76 3.52 2.59
C ASP A 69 4.35 2.07 2.85
N LEU A 70 4.77 1.56 4.01
CA LEU A 70 4.38 0.23 4.49
C LEU A 70 3.17 0.34 5.40
N LEU A 71 2.12 -0.41 5.05
CA LEU A 71 1.05 -0.77 5.96
C LEU A 71 1.48 -2.03 6.74
N ASP A 72 1.54 -1.92 8.06
CA ASP A 72 1.93 -3.03 8.92
C ASP A 72 0.98 -4.24 8.77
N GLU A 73 1.53 -5.45 8.80
CA GLU A 73 0.78 -6.70 8.85
C GLU A 73 -0.01 -6.79 10.16
N HIS A 74 -1.30 -7.17 10.11
CA HIS A 74 -2.01 -7.61 11.30
C HIS A 74 -1.64 -9.06 11.57
N PRO A 75 -1.47 -9.49 12.82
CA PRO A 75 -1.23 -10.91 13.14
C PRO A 75 -2.36 -11.87 12.73
N GLU A 76 -3.49 -11.37 12.22
CA GLU A 76 -4.61 -12.17 11.72
C GLU A 76 -4.81 -12.06 10.18
N ASP A 77 -3.96 -11.30 9.48
CA ASP A 77 -4.07 -11.04 8.03
C ASP A 77 -3.16 -11.92 7.14
#